data_AF-M0QF76-F1
#
_entry.id   AF-M0QF76-F1
#
_cell.length_a   1.000
_cell.length_b   1.000
_cell.length_c   1.000
_cell.angle_alpha   90.00
_cell.angle_beta   90.00
_cell.angle_gamma   90.00
#
_symmetry.space_group_name_H-M   'P 1'
#
loop_
_entity.id
_entity.type
_entity.pdbx_description
1 polymer ?
#
loop_
_entity_poly.entity_id
_entity_poly.type
_entity_poly.pdbx_seq_one_letter_code
_entity_poly.pdbx_strand_id
1 'polypeptide(L)'
;MTSHHSSNAQQTLRAVLAIAGLICGPVLGPATVVWVPQGFRDLFGIADPPPAPEPPPATYWMSWIIPLAAVIVVCGLVALRWTSSRWFVVPFLIGYLPLTTVVAFVWMGCELGGCGPD
;
A
#
# COMPACT_ATOMS: atom_id res chain seq x y z
N MET A 1 24.41 -20.06 31.95
CA MET A 1 25.04 -19.17 30.94
C MET A 1 24.31 -19.17 29.58
N THR A 2 23.04 -19.59 29.48
CA THR A 2 22.31 -19.70 28.20
C THR A 2 21.32 -18.56 27.93
N SER A 3 21.02 -17.68 28.90
CA SER A 3 20.03 -16.61 28.71
C SER A 3 20.50 -15.49 27.78
N HIS A 4 21.79 -15.14 27.81
CA HIS A 4 22.36 -14.04 27.01
C HIS A 4 22.40 -14.29 25.49
N HIS A 5 22.39 -15.55 25.06
CA HIS A 5 22.49 -15.88 23.63
C HIS A 5 21.13 -15.79 22.92
N SER A 6 20.04 -16.10 23.64
CA SER A 6 18.67 -16.08 23.11
C SER A 6 18.12 -14.66 22.86
N SER A 7 18.53 -13.67 23.67
CA SER A 7 18.08 -12.28 23.55
C SER A 7 18.64 -11.60 22.31
N ASN A 8 19.92 -11.84 22.00
CA ASN A 8 20.59 -11.25 20.84
C ASN A 8 20.00 -11.78 19.53
N ALA A 9 19.72 -13.09 19.45
CA ALA A 9 19.11 -13.69 18.26
C ALA A 9 17.70 -13.14 17.98
N GLN A 10 16.88 -12.95 19.02
CA GLN A 10 15.55 -12.35 18.87
C GLN A 10 15.61 -10.88 18.46
N GLN A 11 16.58 -10.12 18.96
CA GLN A 11 16.76 -8.72 18.60
C GLN A 11 17.19 -8.57 17.12
N THR A 12 18.13 -9.39 16.66
CA THR A 12 18.55 -9.42 15.25
C THR A 12 17.39 -9.79 14.33
N LEU A 13 16.61 -10.82 14.68
CA LEU A 13 15.44 -11.21 13.88
C LEU A 13 14.43 -10.07 13.74
N ARG A 14 14.12 -9.37 14.84
CA ARG A 14 13.21 -8.21 14.81
C ARG A 14 13.75 -7.09 13.93
N ALA A 15 15.05 -6.79 14.01
CA ALA A 15 15.68 -5.77 13.18
C ALA A 15 15.63 -6.15 11.69
N VAL A 16 15.93 -7.40 11.34
CA VAL A 16 15.84 -7.90 9.96
C VAL A 16 14.41 -7.80 9.43
N LEU A 17 13.41 -8.24 10.21
CA LEU A 17 12.00 -8.11 9.83
C LEU A 17 11.59 -6.66 9.64
N ALA A 18 12.09 -5.75 10.48
CA ALA A 18 11.76 -4.33 10.36
C ALA A 18 12.37 -3.69 9.13
N ILE A 19 13.64 -3.99 8.83
CA ILE A 19 14.32 -3.53 7.63
C ILE A 19 13.63 -4.10 6.39
N ALA A 20 13.31 -5.40 6.40
CA ALA A 20 12.60 -6.04 5.30
C ALA A 20 11.23 -5.37 5.05
N GLY A 21 10.44 -5.13 6.10
CA GLY A 21 9.18 -4.40 6.00
C GLY A 21 9.37 -3.01 5.41
N LEU A 22 10.33 -2.25 5.93
CA LEU A 22 10.63 -0.88 5.49
C LEU A 22 11.11 -0.80 4.04
N ILE A 23 11.74 -1.85 3.49
CA ILE A 23 12.14 -1.91 2.08
C ILE A 23 10.98 -2.39 1.21
N CYS A 24 10.22 -3.40 1.67
CA CYS A 24 9.10 -3.94 0.91
C CYS A 24 7.98 -2.91 0.69
N GLY A 25 7.68 -2.07 1.70
CA GLY A 25 6.63 -1.05 1.61
C GLY A 25 6.84 -0.08 0.45
N PRO A 26 8.00 0.61 0.36
CA PRO A 26 8.37 1.50 -0.72
C PRO A 26 8.45 0.85 -2.09
N VAL A 27 8.84 -0.42 -2.19
CA VAL A 27 8.91 -1.13 -3.47
C VAL A 27 7.52 -1.52 -3.96
N LEU A 28 6.67 -2.02 -3.06
CA LEU A 28 5.32 -2.47 -3.41
C LEU A 28 4.34 -1.31 -3.57
N GLY A 29 4.52 -0.22 -2.82
CA GLY A 29 3.63 0.94 -2.84
C GLY A 29 3.37 1.49 -4.25
N PRO A 30 4.38 1.98 -4.96
CA PRO A 30 4.21 2.51 -6.32
C PRO A 30 3.60 1.48 -7.28
N ALA A 31 4.02 0.23 -7.21
CA ALA A 31 3.47 -0.84 -8.04
C ALA A 31 1.97 -1.04 -7.77
N THR A 32 1.53 -1.02 -6.50
CA THR A 32 0.10 -1.16 -6.20
C THR A 32 -0.72 0.00 -6.74
N VAL A 33 -0.20 1.23 -6.68
CA VAL A 33 -0.93 2.43 -7.12
C VAL A 33 -1.13 2.47 -8.64
N VAL A 34 -0.20 1.91 -9.42
CA VAL A 34 -0.29 1.91 -10.89
C VAL A 34 -1.24 0.81 -11.39
N TRP A 35 -1.19 -0.38 -10.80
CA TRP A 35 -1.89 -1.55 -11.36
C TRP A 35 -3.20 -1.88 -10.66
N VAL A 36 -3.31 -1.62 -9.35
CA VAL A 36 -4.44 -2.10 -8.55
C VAL A 36 -5.72 -1.29 -8.77
N PRO A 37 -5.70 0.05 -8.87
CA PRO A 37 -6.89 0.82 -9.23
C PRO A 37 -7.44 0.39 -10.58
N GLN A 38 -6.57 0.21 -11.59
CA GLN A 38 -6.99 -0.24 -12.92
C GLN A 38 -7.59 -1.64 -12.89
N GLY A 39 -6.90 -2.60 -12.27
CA GLY A 39 -7.42 -3.96 -12.14
C GLY A 39 -8.73 -4.03 -11.34
N PHE A 40 -8.91 -3.14 -10.35
CA PHE A 40 -10.18 -3.01 -9.64
C PHE A 40 -11.28 -2.46 -10.55
N ARG A 41 -10.98 -1.44 -11.36
CA ARG A 41 -11.93 -0.90 -12.34
C ARG A 41 -12.34 -1.96 -13.36
N ASP A 42 -11.38 -2.70 -13.91
CA ASP A 42 -11.62 -3.78 -14.88
C ASP A 42 -12.50 -4.89 -14.28
N LEU A 43 -12.23 -5.28 -13.03
CA LEU A 43 -12.99 -6.33 -12.33
C LEU A 43 -14.45 -5.93 -12.07
N PHE A 44 -14.70 -4.65 -11.78
CA PHE A 44 -16.01 -4.14 -11.40
C PHE A 44 -16.73 -3.35 -12.50
N GLY A 45 -16.14 -3.24 -13.70
CA GLY A 45 -16.70 -2.48 -14.81
C GLY A 45 -16.83 -0.98 -14.52
N ILE A 46 -15.88 -0.41 -13.77
CA ILE A 46 -15.88 1.02 -13.43
C ILE A 46 -15.28 1.79 -14.59
N ALA A 47 -16.05 2.70 -15.19
CA ALA A 47 -15.58 3.56 -16.26
C ALA A 47 -14.48 4.52 -15.77
N ASP A 48 -13.56 4.83 -16.68
CA ASP A 48 -12.55 5.87 -16.48
C ASP A 48 -13.20 7.25 -16.32
N PRO A 49 -12.57 8.16 -15.56
CA PRO A 49 -13.15 9.48 -15.32
C PRO A 49 -13.21 10.28 -16.63
N PRO A 50 -14.27 11.06 -16.86
CA PRO A 50 -14.32 11.98 -17.99
C PRO A 50 -13.21 13.04 -17.84
N PRO A 51 -12.62 13.53 -18.94
CA PRO A 51 -11.69 14.64 -18.88
C PRO A 51 -12.37 15.88 -18.28
N ALA A 52 -11.61 16.68 -17.53
CA ALA A 52 -12.11 17.91 -16.91
C ALA A 52 -12.83 18.80 -17.95
N PRO A 53 -13.95 19.46 -17.58
CA PRO A 53 -14.31 19.88 -16.22
C PRO A 53 -15.35 19.01 -15.51
N GLU A 54 -15.77 17.87 -16.09
CA GLU A 54 -16.78 17.03 -15.46
C GLU A 54 -16.23 16.37 -14.17
N PRO A 55 -17.00 16.38 -13.06
CA PRO A 55 -16.55 15.77 -11.81
C PRO A 55 -16.43 14.25 -11.96
N PRO A 56 -15.37 13.62 -11.42
CA PRO A 56 -15.22 12.17 -11.50
C PRO A 56 -16.35 11.45 -10.75
N PRO A 57 -16.84 10.31 -11.27
CA PRO A 57 -17.89 9.55 -10.62
C PRO A 57 -17.43 9.03 -9.24
N ALA A 58 -18.36 8.81 -8.31
CA ALA A 58 -18.02 8.29 -6.98
C ALA A 58 -17.28 6.93 -7.04
N THR A 59 -17.59 6.11 -8.05
CA THR A 59 -16.96 4.81 -8.31
C THR A 59 -15.47 4.95 -8.66
N TYR A 60 -15.06 6.05 -9.29
CA TYR A 60 -13.66 6.36 -9.55
C TYR A 60 -12.89 6.48 -8.22
N TRP A 61 -13.37 7.30 -7.29
CA TRP A 61 -12.74 7.48 -5.98
C TRP A 61 -12.70 6.17 -5.17
N MET A 62 -13.75 5.35 -5.29
CA MET A 62 -13.79 4.03 -4.67
C MET A 62 -12.70 3.10 -5.21
N SER A 63 -12.38 3.16 -6.50
CA SER A 63 -11.31 2.36 -7.11
C SER A 63 -9.93 2.63 -6.53
N TRP A 64 -9.73 3.82 -5.96
CA TRP A 64 -8.49 4.22 -5.29
C TRP A 64 -8.47 3.86 -3.80
N ILE A 65 -9.60 4.06 -3.11
CA ILE A 65 -9.68 3.91 -1.65
C ILE A 65 -9.83 2.44 -1.24
N ILE A 66 -10.67 1.67 -1.94
CA ILE A 66 -11.02 0.30 -1.54
C ILE A 66 -9.79 -0.62 -1.50
N PRO A 67 -8.91 -0.65 -2.52
CA PRO A 67 -7.75 -1.53 -2.47
C PRO A 67 -6.75 -1.14 -1.39
N LEU A 68 -6.55 0.17 -1.16
CA LEU A 68 -5.70 0.66 -0.08
C LEU A 68 -6.24 0.23 1.29
N ALA A 69 -7.56 0.38 1.50
CA ALA A 69 -8.22 -0.04 2.73
C ALA A 69 -8.08 -1.55 2.94
N ALA A 70 -8.22 -2.35 1.88
CA ALA A 70 -8.04 -3.80 1.94
C ALA A 70 -6.62 -4.19 2.41
N VAL A 71 -5.57 -3.53 1.90
CA VAL A 71 -4.19 -3.75 2.36
C VAL A 71 -4.05 -3.45 3.85
N ILE A 72 -4.56 -2.30 4.31
CA ILE A 72 -4.50 -1.91 5.73
C ILE A 72 -5.24 -2.93 6.61
N VAL A 73 -6.43 -3.36 6.21
CA VAL A 73 -7.24 -4.34 6.94
C VAL A 73 -6.52 -5.68 7.02
N VAL A 74 -6.00 -6.19 5.90
CA VAL A 74 -5.27 -7.46 5.87
C VAL A 74 -4.01 -7.38 6.74
N CYS A 75 -3.23 -6.31 6.60
CA CYS A 75 -2.07 -6.05 7.46
C CYS A 75 -2.46 -6.00 8.95
N GLY A 76 -3.55 -5.32 9.28
CA GLY A 76 -4.09 -5.23 10.64
C GLY A 76 -4.49 -6.59 11.19
N LEU A 77 -5.22 -7.40 10.42
CA LEU A 77 -5.62 -8.75 10.80
C LEU A 77 -4.41 -9.66 11.04
N VAL A 78 -3.39 -9.60 10.17
CA VAL A 78 -2.14 -10.35 10.34
C VAL A 78 -1.40 -9.92 11.61
N ALA A 79 -1.26 -8.60 11.82
CA ALA A 79 -0.63 -8.01 13.00
C ALA A 79 -1.36 -8.32 14.31
N LEU A 80 -2.69 -8.45 14.27
CA LEU A 80 -3.51 -8.83 15.42
C LEU A 80 -3.40 -10.32 15.72
N ARG A 81 -3.46 -11.17 14.70
CA ARG A 81 -3.45 -12.63 14.89
C ARG A 81 -2.05 -13.17 15.26
N TRP A 82 -0.98 -12.51 14.80
CA TRP A 82 0.42 -12.92 14.99
C TRP A 82 1.24 -11.74 15.53
N THR A 83 1.44 -11.65 16.84
CA THR A 83 2.17 -10.53 17.47
C THR A 83 3.59 -10.34 16.95
N SER A 84 4.28 -11.42 16.55
CA SER A 84 5.61 -11.35 15.93
C SER A 84 5.62 -10.66 14.56
N SER A 85 4.51 -10.71 13.82
CA SER A 85 4.42 -10.10 12.48
C SER A 85 4.39 -8.57 12.52
N ARG A 86 4.07 -7.97 13.68
CA ARG A 86 4.06 -6.51 13.89
C ARG A 86 5.41 -5.87 13.57
N TRP A 87 6.51 -6.58 13.84
CA TRP A 87 7.87 -6.12 13.55
C TRP A 87 8.15 -5.99 12.04
N PHE A 88 7.36 -6.63 11.19
CA PHE A 88 7.40 -6.45 9.74
C PHE A 88 6.29 -5.51 9.25
N VAL A 89 5.06 -5.73 9.71
CA VAL A 89 3.86 -5.02 9.22
C VAL A 89 3.90 -3.53 9.51
N VAL A 90 4.33 -3.13 10.71
CA VAL A 90 4.40 -1.71 11.08
C VAL A 90 5.38 -0.94 10.18
N PRO A 91 6.67 -1.36 10.05
CA PRO A 91 7.60 -0.68 9.15
C PRO A 91 7.21 -0.79 7.68
N PHE A 92 6.56 -1.89 7.28
CA PHE A 92 5.94 -2.00 5.95
C PHE A 92 4.93 -0.90 5.70
N LEU A 93 3.95 -0.71 6.60
CA LEU A 93 2.93 0.34 6.44
C LEU A 93 3.55 1.74 6.51
N ILE A 94 4.58 1.95 7.33
CA ILE A 94 5.31 3.23 7.41
C ILE A 94 5.97 3.58 6.07
N GLY A 95 6.59 2.60 5.39
CA GLY A 95 7.19 2.84 4.08
C GLY A 95 6.19 2.86 2.94
N TYR A 96 5.13 2.06 3.04
CA TYR A 96 4.08 1.92 2.02
C TYR A 96 3.21 3.18 1.94
N LEU A 97 2.58 3.60 3.04
CA LEU A 97 1.53 4.63 3.03
C LEU A 97 1.97 6.00 2.48
N PRO A 98 3.13 6.57 2.86
CA PRO A 98 3.55 7.87 2.35
C PRO A 98 3.81 7.83 0.85
N LEU A 99 4.51 6.80 0.37
CA LEU A 99 4.82 6.66 -1.04
C LEU A 99 3.58 6.37 -1.86
N THR A 100 2.68 5.51 -1.40
CA THR A 100 1.43 5.27 -2.11
C THR A 100 0.59 6.53 -2.21
N THR A 101 0.55 7.35 -1.16
CA THR A 101 -0.23 8.60 -1.15
C THR A 101 0.35 9.60 -2.15
N VAL A 102 1.67 9.78 -2.17
CA VAL A 102 2.34 10.69 -3.10
C VAL A 102 2.13 10.24 -4.55
N VAL A 103 2.37 8.96 -4.85
CA VAL A 103 2.22 8.43 -6.22
C VAL A 103 0.76 8.47 -6.65
N ALA A 104 -0.19 8.14 -5.76
CA ALA A 104 -1.61 8.17 -6.09
C ALA A 104 -2.06 9.59 -6.44
N PHE A 105 -1.60 10.59 -5.68
CA PHE A 105 -1.94 11.98 -5.95
C PHE A 105 -1.41 12.45 -7.32
N VAL A 106 -0.19 12.07 -7.68
CA VAL A 106 0.39 12.36 -9.00
C VAL A 106 -0.40 11.65 -10.11
N TRP A 107 -0.71 10.37 -9.93
CA TRP A 107 -1.38 9.59 -10.97
C TRP A 107 -2.84 10.00 -11.18
N MET A 108 -3.58 10.26 -10.10
CA MET A 108 -4.92 10.86 -10.18
C MET A 108 -4.87 12.21 -10.91
N GLY A 109 -3.84 13.02 -10.66
CA GLY A 109 -3.61 14.28 -11.38
C GLY A 109 -3.40 14.07 -12.88
N CYS A 110 -2.66 13.03 -13.28
CA CYS A 110 -2.46 12.67 -14.68
C CYS A 110 -3.76 12.19 -15.35
N GLU A 111 -4.51 11.31 -14.70
CA GLU A 111 -5.79 10.79 -15.21
C GLU A 111 -6.85 11.90 -15.37
N LEU A 112 -6.97 12.79 -14.39
CA LEU A 112 -7.97 13.87 -14.40
C LEU A 112 -7.54 15.10 -15.23
N GLY A 113 -6.23 15.33 -15.35
CA GLY A 113 -5.65 16.48 -16.04
C GLY A 113 -5.30 16.24 -17.51
N GLY A 114 -5.52 15.03 -18.05
CA GLY A 114 -5.25 14.70 -19.45
C GLY A 114 -3.77 14.48 -19.78
N CYS A 115 -2.94 14.12 -18.79
CA CYS A 115 -1.56 13.67 -18.99
C CYS A 115 -1.44 12.13 -18.96
N GLY A 116 -2.55 11.41 -18.99
CA GLY A 116 -2.55 9.94 -19.10
C GLY A 116 -2.05 9.50 -20.48
N PRO A 117 -1.30 8.40 -20.59
CA PRO A 117 -0.93 7.85 -21.89
C PRO A 117 -2.20 7.42 -22.64
N ASP A 118 -2.34 7.94 -23.85
CA ASP A 118 -3.35 7.57 -24.86
C ASP A 118 -3.35 6.06 -25.18
#